data_AF-A0A382PCZ2-F1
#
_entry.id   AF-A0A382PCZ2-F1
#
_cell.length_a   1.000
_cell.length_b   1.000
_cell.length_c   1.000
_cell.angle_alpha   90.00
_cell.angle_beta   90.00
_cell.angle_gamma   90.00
#
_symmetry.space_group_name_H-M   'P 1'
#
loop_
_entity.id
_entity.type
_entity.pdbx_description
1 polymer ?
#
loop_
_entity_poly.entity_id
_entity_poly.type
_entity_poly.pdbx_seq_one_letter_code
_entity_poly.pdbx_strand_id
1 'polypeptide(L)'
;MSNVAEQIFEEKNISVDVITGLSEEELIKIIPEYDGLLVRSATTVTKNILAAATKLKAIARAGAGVDNIDLITSKENGVVVMNTPGGNTNATAEHAFALIMAALRKIPFADETTHRGEWQKKAIKGNELSKKTLGIVGFGNVGARLSN
;
A
#
# COMPACT_ATOMS: atom_id res chain seq x y z
N MET A 1 2.10 -1.35 14.34
CA MET A 1 2.87 -1.40 13.07
C MET A 1 4.00 -2.39 13.26
N SER A 2 4.60 -2.95 12.22
CA SER A 2 5.86 -3.68 12.39
C SER A 2 6.92 -2.68 12.88
N ASN A 3 7.54 -2.94 14.02
CA ASN A 3 8.51 -2.05 14.68
C ASN A 3 9.85 -1.95 13.94
N VAL A 4 10.01 -2.64 12.79
CA VAL A 4 11.26 -2.71 12.04
C VAL A 4 11.75 -1.33 11.59
N ALA A 5 10.86 -0.44 11.15
CA ALA A 5 11.26 0.90 10.72
C ALA A 5 11.81 1.73 11.90
N GLU A 6 11.15 1.67 13.04
CA GLU A 6 11.57 2.34 14.29
C GLU A 6 12.93 1.81 14.75
N GLN A 7 13.10 0.48 14.79
CA GLN A 7 14.39 -0.15 15.12
C GLN A 7 15.52 0.30 14.20
N ILE A 8 15.28 0.38 12.89
CA ILE A 8 16.30 0.85 11.94
C ILE A 8 16.68 2.31 12.22
N PHE A 9 15.72 3.17 12.56
CA PHE A 9 16.03 4.55 12.90
C PHE A 9 16.80 4.67 14.22
N GLU A 10 16.42 3.90 15.25
CA GLU A 10 17.13 3.83 16.53
C GLU A 10 18.58 3.35 16.33
N GLU A 11 18.79 2.28 15.56
CA GLU A 11 20.14 1.77 15.20
C GLU A 11 21.00 2.82 14.47
N LYS A 12 20.36 3.78 13.81
CA LYS A 12 21.01 4.89 13.11
C LYS A 12 21.08 6.18 13.94
N ASN A 13 20.68 6.13 15.22
CA ASN A 13 20.60 7.29 16.11
C ASN A 13 19.72 8.42 15.55
N ILE A 14 18.60 8.06 14.90
CA ILE A 14 17.59 9.00 14.41
C ILE A 14 16.42 8.97 15.39
N SER A 15 16.05 10.14 15.94
CA SER A 15 14.88 10.28 16.82
C SER A 15 13.59 10.08 16.02
N VAL A 16 12.65 9.31 16.56
CA VAL A 16 11.39 8.97 15.89
C VAL A 16 10.22 9.18 16.84
N ASP A 17 9.19 9.87 16.34
CA ASP A 17 7.87 9.91 16.97
C ASP A 17 6.87 9.12 16.11
N VAL A 18 6.28 8.08 16.69
CA VAL A 18 5.23 7.28 16.02
C VAL A 18 3.86 7.80 16.41
N ILE A 19 3.32 8.72 15.61
CA ILE A 19 2.02 9.34 15.86
C ILE A 19 1.07 9.04 14.70
N THR A 20 0.03 8.25 14.96
CA THR A 20 -0.93 7.83 13.93
C THR A 20 -2.29 8.50 14.11
N GLY A 21 -3.01 8.71 13.00
CA GLY A 21 -4.38 9.20 13.05
C GLY A 21 -4.52 10.71 13.22
N LEU A 22 -3.44 11.46 13.03
CA LEU A 22 -3.48 12.92 13.01
C LEU A 22 -4.35 13.42 11.86
N SER A 23 -5.20 14.39 12.15
CA SER A 23 -5.79 15.27 11.15
C SER A 23 -4.72 16.15 10.50
N GLU A 24 -5.05 16.74 9.35
CA GLU A 24 -4.18 17.70 8.67
C GLU A 24 -3.80 18.88 9.59
N GLU A 25 -4.77 19.41 10.35
CA GLU A 25 -4.55 20.52 11.27
C GLU A 25 -3.59 20.17 12.42
N GLU A 26 -3.67 18.95 12.95
CA GLU A 26 -2.76 18.49 14.00
C GLU A 26 -1.36 18.25 13.45
N LEU A 27 -1.25 17.66 12.25
CA LEU A 27 0.04 17.45 11.60
C LEU A 27 0.73 18.79 11.29
N ILE A 28 0.00 19.79 10.79
CA ILE A 28 0.52 21.14 10.53
C ILE A 28 1.13 21.78 11.78
N LYS A 29 0.59 21.50 12.98
CA LYS A 29 1.11 22.08 14.23
C LYS A 29 2.48 21.51 14.63
N ILE A 30 2.76 20.26 14.30
CA ILE A 30 3.97 19.56 14.76
C ILE A 30 5.05 19.42 13.68
N ILE A 31 4.65 19.37 12.39
CA ILE A 31 5.57 19.16 11.27
C ILE A 31 6.72 20.19 11.16
N PRO A 32 6.62 21.46 11.65
CA PRO A 32 7.77 22.38 11.64
C PRO A 32 8.98 21.88 12.44
N GLU A 33 8.80 20.92 13.35
CA GLU A 33 9.88 20.39 14.19
C GLU A 33 10.60 19.17 13.61
N TYR A 34 10.14 18.63 12.47
CA TYR A 34 10.68 17.39 11.90
C TYR A 34 11.47 17.61 10.61
N ASP A 35 12.62 16.96 10.51
CA ASP A 35 13.42 16.87 9.28
C ASP A 35 12.89 15.83 8.28
N GLY A 36 12.09 14.86 8.75
CA GLY A 36 11.62 13.74 7.95
C GLY A 36 10.19 13.33 8.29
N LEU A 37 9.46 12.87 7.27
CA LEU A 37 8.08 12.38 7.42
C LEU A 37 7.94 11.00 6.78
N LEU A 38 7.51 10.00 7.57
CA LEU A 38 7.21 8.65 7.08
C LEU A 38 5.68 8.43 7.07
N VAL A 39 5.11 8.14 5.91
CA VAL A 39 3.66 7.92 5.74
C VAL A 39 3.34 6.57 5.11
N ARG A 40 2.09 6.13 5.31
CA ARG A 40 1.47 5.05 4.51
C ARG A 40 0.32 5.63 3.70
N SER A 41 -0.86 5.02 3.69
CA SER A 41 -1.99 5.44 2.84
C SER A 41 -2.97 6.40 3.52
N ALA A 42 -3.00 6.45 4.86
CA ALA A 42 -4.01 7.22 5.59
C ALA A 42 -3.75 8.73 5.59
N THR A 43 -2.49 9.13 5.70
CA THR A 43 -2.09 10.53 5.68
C THR A 43 -1.91 11.00 4.25
N THR A 44 -2.59 12.09 3.86
CA THR A 44 -2.35 12.78 2.59
C THR A 44 -1.45 13.97 2.85
N VAL A 45 -0.28 14.02 2.22
CA VAL A 45 0.65 15.14 2.35
C VAL A 45 0.25 16.24 1.36
N THR A 46 -0.54 17.19 1.85
CA THR A 46 -1.09 18.31 1.09
C THR A 46 -0.10 19.47 0.98
N LYS A 47 -0.43 20.45 0.14
CA LYS A 47 0.31 21.73 0.05
C LYS A 47 0.37 22.48 1.36
N ASN A 48 -0.70 22.44 2.17
CA ASN A 48 -0.75 23.16 3.44
C ASN A 48 0.23 22.55 4.45
N ILE A 49 0.30 21.22 4.51
CA ILE A 49 1.29 20.51 5.33
C ILE A 49 2.70 20.89 4.89
N LEU A 50 2.98 20.86 3.58
CA LEU A 50 4.29 21.20 3.03
C LEU A 50 4.67 22.67 3.26
N ALA A 51 3.71 23.58 3.25
CA ALA A 51 3.93 25.00 3.55
C ALA A 51 4.28 25.23 5.03
N ALA A 52 3.71 24.45 5.94
CA ALA A 52 4.04 24.49 7.37
C ALA A 52 5.36 23.79 7.71
N ALA A 53 5.80 22.84 6.88
CA ALA A 53 6.94 21.96 7.13
C ALA A 53 8.31 22.63 6.87
N THR A 54 8.64 23.67 7.64
CA THR A 54 9.80 24.55 7.42
C THR A 54 11.17 23.88 7.53
N LYS A 55 11.29 22.75 8.25
CA LYS A 55 12.54 21.98 8.39
C LYS A 55 12.58 20.70 7.55
N LEU A 56 11.48 20.33 6.91
CA LEU A 56 11.32 19.03 6.27
C LEU A 56 12.27 18.89 5.07
N LYS A 57 13.04 17.81 5.05
CA LYS A 57 14.02 17.49 4.00
C LYS A 57 13.59 16.30 3.15
N ALA A 58 12.89 15.35 3.76
CA ALA A 58 12.50 14.12 3.08
C ALA A 58 11.14 13.58 3.52
N ILE A 59 10.40 13.03 2.57
CA ILE A 59 9.19 12.24 2.80
C ILE A 59 9.44 10.83 2.29
N ALA A 60 9.19 9.83 3.11
CA ALA A 60 9.19 8.43 2.72
C ALA A 60 7.76 7.87 2.78
N ARG A 61 7.34 7.18 1.72
CA ARG A 61 6.10 6.38 1.71
C ARG A 61 6.42 4.89 1.82
N ALA A 62 5.88 4.26 2.84
CA ALA A 62 5.88 2.80 3.00
C ALA A 62 4.85 2.15 2.05
N GLY A 63 5.13 2.22 0.74
CA GLY A 63 4.29 1.69 -0.34
C GLY A 63 4.92 1.91 -1.71
N ALA A 64 4.35 1.27 -2.74
CA ALA A 64 4.91 1.35 -4.10
C ALA A 64 4.60 2.66 -4.84
N GLY A 65 3.42 3.26 -4.59
CA GLY A 65 3.00 4.53 -5.19
C GLY A 65 3.31 5.75 -4.33
N VAL A 66 3.00 6.93 -4.85
CA VAL A 66 3.16 8.24 -4.17
C VAL A 66 1.91 9.12 -4.32
N ASP A 67 0.76 8.50 -4.62
CA ASP A 67 -0.52 9.13 -4.96
C ASP A 67 -1.08 10.08 -3.90
N ASN A 68 -0.68 9.92 -2.63
CA ASN A 68 -1.13 10.71 -1.49
C ASN A 68 -0.12 11.79 -1.08
N ILE A 69 0.82 12.15 -1.95
CA ILE A 69 1.83 13.18 -1.71
C ILE A 69 1.77 14.21 -2.85
N ASP A 70 1.67 15.50 -2.52
CA ASP A 70 1.81 16.56 -3.52
C ASP A 70 3.28 16.69 -3.97
N LEU A 71 3.62 15.99 -5.04
CA LEU A 71 4.98 15.96 -5.58
C LEU A 71 5.45 17.31 -6.13
N ILE A 72 4.53 18.14 -6.62
CA ILE A 72 4.88 19.43 -7.22
C ILE A 72 5.35 20.36 -6.10
N THR A 73 4.54 20.53 -5.07
CA THR A 73 4.90 21.38 -3.93
C THR A 73 6.06 20.80 -3.12
N SER A 74 6.17 19.46 -3.02
CA SER A 74 7.34 18.84 -2.38
C SER A 74 8.63 19.24 -3.11
N LYS A 75 8.63 19.18 -4.45
CA LYS A 75 9.78 19.57 -5.27
C LYS A 75 10.09 21.06 -5.16
N GLU A 76 9.08 21.92 -5.19
CA GLU A 76 9.24 23.38 -5.05
C GLU A 76 9.86 23.76 -3.70
N ASN A 77 9.50 23.02 -2.64
CA ASN A 77 10.04 23.22 -1.29
C ASN A 77 11.39 22.51 -1.06
N GLY A 78 11.97 21.86 -2.08
CA GLY A 78 13.24 21.13 -1.97
C GLY A 78 13.17 19.84 -1.15
N VAL A 79 11.97 19.28 -0.96
CA VAL A 79 11.72 18.06 -0.19
C VAL A 79 11.84 16.83 -1.08
N VAL A 80 12.73 15.90 -0.72
CA VAL A 80 12.91 14.63 -1.45
C VAL A 80 11.79 13.66 -1.12
N VAL A 81 11.16 13.06 -2.13
CA VAL A 81 10.13 12.02 -1.93
C VAL A 81 10.67 10.65 -2.32
N MET A 82 10.55 9.68 -1.41
CA MET A 82 10.98 8.29 -1.58
C MET A 82 9.80 7.33 -1.36
N ASN A 83 9.85 6.18 -2.02
CA ASN A 83 8.87 5.10 -1.88
C ASN A 83 9.57 3.74 -1.81
N THR A 84 8.80 2.66 -1.68
CA THR A 84 9.32 1.27 -1.64
C THR A 84 8.81 0.48 -2.84
N PRO A 85 9.30 0.74 -4.07
CA PRO A 85 8.85 0.05 -5.26
C PRO A 85 9.19 -1.44 -5.15
N GLY A 86 8.24 -2.31 -5.50
CA GLY A 86 8.42 -3.76 -5.46
C GLY A 86 8.25 -4.41 -4.09
N GLY A 87 8.21 -3.65 -2.99
CA GLY A 87 8.08 -4.20 -1.63
C GLY A 87 6.79 -5.01 -1.41
N ASN A 88 5.74 -4.75 -2.19
CA ASN A 88 4.47 -5.48 -2.15
C ASN A 88 4.26 -6.44 -3.33
N THR A 89 5.29 -6.69 -4.16
CA THR A 89 5.15 -7.47 -5.40
C THR A 89 4.61 -8.87 -5.14
N ASN A 90 5.17 -9.59 -4.16
CA ASN A 90 4.75 -10.96 -3.87
C ASN A 90 3.31 -11.02 -3.36
N ALA A 91 2.99 -10.20 -2.34
CA ALA A 91 1.64 -10.12 -1.79
C ALA A 91 0.58 -9.76 -2.85
N THR A 92 0.93 -8.86 -3.78
CA THR A 92 0.00 -8.47 -4.87
C THR A 92 -0.19 -9.60 -5.86
N ALA A 93 0.86 -10.34 -6.22
CA ALA A 93 0.78 -11.48 -7.12
C ALA A 93 -0.02 -12.63 -6.50
N GLU A 94 0.23 -12.96 -5.24
CA GLU A 94 -0.55 -13.96 -4.48
C GLU A 94 -2.04 -13.59 -4.43
N HIS A 95 -2.34 -12.32 -4.15
CA HIS A 95 -3.71 -11.84 -4.12
C HIS A 95 -4.39 -11.92 -5.50
N ALA A 96 -3.68 -11.54 -6.57
CA ALA A 96 -4.19 -11.67 -7.93
C ALA A 96 -4.51 -13.13 -8.28
N PHE A 97 -3.62 -14.06 -7.93
CA PHE A 97 -3.85 -15.50 -8.12
C PHE A 97 -5.05 -16.00 -7.30
N ALA A 98 -5.16 -15.57 -6.04
CA ALA A 98 -6.31 -15.90 -5.19
C ALA A 98 -7.63 -15.41 -5.81
N LEU A 99 -7.66 -14.19 -6.38
CA LEU A 99 -8.84 -13.65 -7.05
C LEU A 99 -9.20 -14.44 -8.32
N ILE A 100 -8.21 -14.87 -9.12
CA ILE A 100 -8.43 -15.76 -10.27
C ILE A 100 -9.12 -17.05 -9.81
N MET A 101 -8.62 -17.67 -8.75
CA MET A 101 -9.21 -18.90 -8.20
C MET A 101 -10.60 -18.66 -7.61
N ALA A 102 -10.80 -17.55 -6.89
CA ALA A 102 -12.09 -17.17 -6.34
C ALA A 102 -13.16 -16.99 -7.43
N ALA A 103 -12.80 -16.34 -8.54
CA ALA A 103 -13.68 -16.15 -9.68
C ALA A 103 -13.99 -17.47 -10.40
N LEU A 104 -12.98 -18.29 -10.69
CA LEU A 104 -13.16 -19.57 -11.37
C LEU A 104 -14.00 -20.55 -10.56
N ARG A 105 -13.88 -20.52 -9.23
CA ARG A 105 -14.51 -21.48 -8.32
C ARG A 105 -15.71 -20.94 -7.56
N LYS A 106 -16.11 -19.69 -7.84
CA LYS A 106 -17.24 -18.99 -7.19
C LYS A 106 -17.16 -19.01 -5.67
N ILE A 107 -15.96 -18.87 -5.12
CA ILE A 107 -15.69 -19.07 -3.68
C ILE A 107 -16.55 -18.14 -2.81
N PRO A 108 -16.65 -16.81 -3.06
CA PRO A 108 -17.46 -15.94 -2.22
C PRO A 108 -18.94 -16.31 -2.19
N PHE A 109 -19.49 -16.74 -3.33
CA PHE A 109 -20.88 -17.18 -3.41
C PHE A 109 -21.12 -18.52 -2.70
N ALA A 110 -20.17 -19.47 -2.83
CA ALA A 110 -20.24 -20.74 -2.12
C ALA A 110 -20.15 -20.53 -0.60
N ASP A 111 -19.28 -19.63 -0.15
CA ASP A 111 -19.13 -19.23 1.25
C ASP A 111 -20.43 -18.65 1.81
N GLU A 112 -21.00 -17.65 1.13
CA GLU A 112 -22.24 -16.99 1.54
C GLU A 112 -23.43 -17.97 1.64
N THR A 113 -23.62 -18.81 0.62
CA THR A 113 -24.73 -19.78 0.58
C THR A 113 -24.58 -20.86 1.64
N THR A 114 -23.36 -21.37 1.86
CA THR A 114 -23.11 -22.40 2.87
C THR A 114 -23.35 -21.87 4.29
N HIS A 115 -22.99 -20.60 4.57
CA HIS A 115 -23.30 -19.97 5.86
C HIS A 115 -24.80 -19.77 6.11
N ARG A 116 -25.62 -19.72 5.06
CA ARG A 116 -27.10 -19.77 5.17
C ARG A 116 -27.67 -21.17 5.33
N GLY A 117 -26.84 -22.21 5.40
CA GLY A 117 -27.26 -23.60 5.46
C GLY A 117 -27.70 -24.16 4.09
N GLU A 118 -27.40 -23.46 3.00
CA GLU A 118 -27.76 -23.88 1.65
C GLU A 118 -26.60 -24.67 1.01
N TRP A 119 -26.90 -25.81 0.38
CA TRP A 119 -25.91 -26.56 -0.39
C TRP A 119 -26.15 -26.45 -1.90
N GLN A 120 -25.77 -25.32 -2.48
CA GLN A 120 -26.09 -24.98 -3.88
C GLN A 120 -25.17 -25.66 -4.92
N LYS A 121 -24.96 -26.98 -4.84
CA LYS A 121 -24.02 -27.76 -5.67
C LYS A 121 -24.07 -27.44 -7.17
N LYS A 122 -25.27 -27.25 -7.74
CA LYS A 122 -25.44 -26.92 -9.17
C LYS A 122 -24.98 -25.49 -9.50
N ALA A 123 -25.27 -24.52 -8.64
CA ALA A 123 -24.95 -23.12 -8.86
C ALA A 123 -23.45 -22.81 -8.64
N ILE A 124 -22.81 -23.52 -7.71
CA ILE A 124 -21.38 -23.37 -7.39
C ILE A 124 -20.43 -24.12 -8.33
N LYS A 125 -20.94 -24.78 -9.38
CA LYS A 125 -20.08 -25.42 -10.38
C LYS A 125 -19.19 -24.36 -11.05
N GLY A 126 -17.89 -24.48 -10.82
CA GLY A 126 -16.86 -23.59 -11.34
C GLY A 126 -16.16 -24.13 -12.60
N ASN A 127 -15.08 -23.45 -12.98
CA ASN A 127 -14.20 -23.82 -14.08
C ASN A 127 -12.82 -24.23 -13.54
N GLU A 128 -12.18 -25.18 -14.21
CA GLU A 128 -10.79 -25.54 -13.94
C GLU A 128 -9.84 -24.51 -14.56
N LEU A 129 -8.71 -24.22 -13.90
CA LEU A 129 -7.67 -23.35 -14.47
C LEU A 129 -6.81 -24.07 -15.53
N SER A 130 -6.67 -25.39 -15.39
CA SER A 130 -5.81 -26.21 -16.25
C SER A 130 -6.12 -26.02 -17.73
N LYS A 131 -5.07 -25.92 -18.56
CA LYS A 131 -5.13 -25.73 -20.01
C LYS A 131 -5.80 -24.43 -20.48
N LYS A 132 -6.10 -23.49 -19.58
CA LYS A 132 -6.52 -22.14 -19.97
C LYS A 132 -5.29 -21.25 -20.19
N THR A 133 -5.46 -20.24 -21.02
CA THR A 133 -4.46 -19.19 -21.24
C THR A 133 -4.75 -18.02 -20.32
N LEU A 134 -3.79 -17.66 -19.47
CA LEU A 134 -3.82 -16.42 -18.68
C LEU A 134 -3.14 -15.30 -19.47
N GLY A 135 -3.90 -14.28 -19.87
CA GLY A 135 -3.33 -13.07 -20.45
C GLY A 135 -2.90 -12.10 -19.36
N ILE A 136 -1.64 -11.66 -19.37
CA ILE A 136 -1.10 -10.68 -18.43
C ILE A 136 -0.83 -9.38 -19.20
N VAL A 137 -1.59 -8.32 -18.89
CA VAL A 137 -1.40 -6.98 -19.47
C VAL A 137 -0.61 -6.13 -18.48
N GLY A 138 0.64 -5.84 -18.84
CA GLY A 138 1.63 -5.19 -17.96
C GLY A 138 2.56 -6.22 -17.30
N PHE A 139 3.78 -6.35 -17.83
CA PHE A 139 4.77 -7.36 -17.42
C PHE A 139 5.91 -6.76 -16.58
N GLY A 140 5.54 -5.93 -15.60
CA GLY A 140 6.48 -5.42 -14.57
C GLY A 140 6.64 -6.39 -13.40
N ASN A 141 7.11 -5.90 -12.24
CA ASN A 141 7.40 -6.73 -11.06
C ASN A 141 6.27 -7.71 -10.69
N VAL A 142 5.02 -7.23 -10.64
CA VAL A 142 3.85 -8.06 -10.28
C VAL A 142 3.49 -9.04 -11.39
N GLY A 143 3.42 -8.59 -12.64
CA GLY A 143 3.05 -9.44 -13.78
C GLY A 143 4.03 -10.59 -13.97
N ALA A 144 5.33 -10.32 -13.88
CA ALA A 144 6.37 -11.33 -13.93
C ALA A 144 6.35 -12.28 -12.71
N ARG A 145 5.99 -11.77 -11.52
CA ARG A 145 5.84 -12.63 -10.33
C ARG A 145 4.63 -13.55 -10.45
N LEU A 146 3.51 -13.06 -11.00
CA LEU A 146 2.29 -13.85 -11.19
C LEU A 146 2.44 -14.96 -12.24
N SER A 147 3.35 -14.79 -13.21
CA SER A 147 3.58 -15.79 -14.26
C SER A 147 4.46 -16.97 -13.83
N ASN A 148 5.13 -16.87 -12.68
CA ASN A 148 6.05 -17.89 -12.15
C ASN A 148 5.37 -18.74 -11.08
#